data_AF-A0A919ZMF1-F1
#
_entry.id   AF-A0A919ZMF1-F1
#
_cell.length_a   1.000
_cell.length_b   1.000
_cell.length_c   1.000
_cell.angle_alpha   90.00
_cell.angle_beta   90.00
_cell.angle_gamma   90.00
#
_symmetry.space_group_name_H-M   'P 1'
#
loop_
_entity.id
_entity.type
_entity.pdbx_description
1 polymer ?
#
loop_
_entity_poly.entity_id
_entity_poly.type
_entity_poly.pdbx_seq_one_letter_code
_entity_poly.pdbx_strand_id
1 'polypeptide(L)'
;MPDHEHMLVAIPPKIAVSSFMGYLKGKSSLMIFEKHAQLKYKYGNRKFWAEGYYVSTVGLNEATVRKYIREQEAHDQAVDKLSVKEYEDPFIGNRTKKK
;
A
#
# COMPACT_ATOMS: atom_id res chain seq x y z
N MET A 1 0.43 2.39 -7.16
CA MET A 1 -0.40 3.21 -6.24
C MET A 1 -0.25 2.67 -4.82
N PRO A 2 -0.04 3.54 -3.80
CA PRO A 2 0.08 3.10 -2.41
C PRO A 2 -1.30 2.70 -1.85
N ASP A 3 -1.61 1.41 -1.86
CA ASP A 3 -2.87 0.82 -1.40
C ASP A 3 -2.72 -0.06 -0.14
N HIS A 4 -1.52 -0.08 0.44
CA HIS A 4 -1.17 -0.88 1.62
C HIS A 4 -0.15 -0.15 2.50
N GLU A 5 -0.08 -0.54 3.79
CA GLU A 5 0.88 -0.01 4.77
C GLU A 5 1.82 -1.11 5.27
N HIS A 6 3.11 -0.79 5.35
CA HIS A 6 4.13 -1.66 5.95
C HIS A 6 4.52 -1.13 7.33
N MET A 7 4.52 -2.01 8.34
CA MET A 7 4.87 -1.65 9.71
C MET A 7 5.82 -2.67 10.33
N LEU A 8 6.81 -2.18 11.07
CA LEU A 8 7.64 -2.99 11.96
C LEU A 8 7.23 -2.68 13.41
N VAL A 9 6.67 -3.68 14.09
CA VAL A 9 6.08 -3.52 15.43
C VAL A 9 6.60 -4.58 16.40
N ALA A 10 6.86 -4.19 17.64
CA ALA A 10 7.16 -5.10 18.73
C ALA A 10 5.86 -5.45 19.47
N ILE A 11 5.44 -6.71 19.42
CA ILE A 11 4.23 -7.21 20.08
C ILE A 11 4.65 -8.11 21.26
N PRO A 12 4.17 -7.85 22.50
CA PRO A 12 4.40 -8.76 23.61
C PRO A 12 3.90 -10.18 23.30
N PRO A 13 4.65 -11.24 23.62
CA PRO A 13 4.30 -12.62 23.24
C PRO A 13 2.99 -13.13 23.85
N LYS A 14 2.51 -12.48 24.94
CA LYS A 14 1.22 -12.76 25.56
C LYS A 14 0.02 -12.27 24.72
N ILE A 15 0.25 -11.43 23.72
CA ILE A 15 -0.79 -10.87 22.86
C ILE A 15 -0.73 -11.59 21.51
N ALA A 16 -1.84 -12.19 21.12
CA ALA A 16 -1.95 -12.78 19.79
C ALA A 16 -1.85 -11.69 18.71
N VAL A 17 -1.07 -11.97 17.66
CA VAL A 17 -0.91 -11.06 16.51
C VAL A 17 -2.27 -10.71 15.89
N SER A 18 -3.19 -11.68 15.80
CA SER A 18 -4.54 -11.48 15.28
C SER A 18 -5.36 -10.49 16.11
N SER A 19 -5.26 -10.56 17.43
CA SER A 19 -5.93 -9.61 18.34
C SER A 19 -5.37 -8.20 18.17
N PHE A 20 -4.04 -8.07 18.09
CA PHE A 20 -3.38 -6.78 17.83
C PHE A 20 -3.82 -6.19 16.49
N MET A 21 -3.78 -6.97 15.41
CA MET A 21 -4.18 -6.52 14.08
C MET A 21 -5.67 -6.18 13.98
N GLY A 22 -6.54 -6.95 14.64
CA GLY A 22 -7.97 -6.66 14.72
C GLY A 22 -8.25 -5.32 15.39
N TYR A 23 -7.58 -5.06 16.53
CA TYR A 23 -7.67 -3.77 17.21
C TYR A 23 -7.14 -2.63 16.34
N LEU A 24 -5.94 -2.79 15.77
CA LEU A 24 -5.27 -1.77 14.97
C LEU A 24 -6.09 -1.39 13.75
N LYS A 25 -6.52 -2.37 12.94
CA LYS A 25 -7.33 -2.14 11.74
C LYS A 25 -8.72 -1.57 12.10
N GLY A 26 -9.33 -2.04 13.18
CA GLY A 26 -10.64 -1.55 13.63
C GLY A 26 -10.60 -0.10 14.11
N LYS A 27 -9.67 0.23 15.02
CA LYS A 27 -9.55 1.58 15.57
C LYS A 27 -9.06 2.60 14.55
N SER A 28 -8.09 2.25 13.72
CA SER A 28 -7.65 3.12 12.62
C SER A 28 -8.78 3.41 11.63
N SER A 29 -9.57 2.39 11.22
CA SER A 29 -10.72 2.61 10.34
C SER A 29 -11.70 3.63 10.92
N LEU A 30 -12.03 3.49 12.22
CA LEU A 30 -12.91 4.45 12.91
C LEU A 30 -12.33 5.87 12.86
N MET A 31 -11.08 6.04 13.27
CA MET A 31 -10.41 7.34 13.29
C MET A 31 -10.32 7.99 11.89
N ILE A 32 -10.07 7.19 10.85
CA ILE A 32 -9.98 7.66 9.47
C ILE A 32 -11.35 8.18 8.99
N PHE A 33 -12.44 7.45 9.24
CA PHE A 33 -13.77 7.90 8.85
C PHE A 33 -14.31 9.06 9.70
N GLU A 34 -13.81 9.23 10.92
CA GLU A 34 -14.07 10.42 11.74
C GLU A 34 -13.36 11.66 11.18
N LYS A 35 -12.07 11.54 10.83
CA LYS A 35 -11.26 12.66 10.31
C LYS A 35 -11.56 13.01 8.85
N HIS A 36 -11.91 12.02 8.04
CA HIS A 36 -12.12 12.16 6.59
C HIS A 36 -13.51 11.68 6.20
N ALA A 37 -14.53 12.46 6.57
CA ALA A 37 -15.93 12.12 6.33
C ALA A 37 -16.25 11.85 4.85
N GLN A 38 -15.52 12.47 3.91
CA GLN A 38 -15.68 12.26 2.46
C GLN A 38 -15.40 10.81 2.02
N LEU A 39 -14.55 10.09 2.76
CA LEU A 39 -14.25 8.70 2.45
C LEU A 39 -15.45 7.77 2.65
N LYS A 40 -16.46 8.18 3.44
CA LYS A 40 -17.71 7.41 3.60
C LYS A 40 -18.46 7.24 2.28
N TYR A 41 -18.37 8.22 1.37
CA TYR A 41 -19.01 8.13 0.05
C TYR A 41 -18.25 7.18 -0.88
N LYS A 42 -16.92 7.12 -0.77
CA LYS A 42 -16.08 6.20 -1.57
C LYS A 42 -16.13 4.76 -1.05
N TYR A 43 -16.19 4.59 0.27
CA TYR A 43 -16.13 3.30 0.95
C TYR A 43 -17.42 3.03 1.73
N GLY A 44 -18.58 3.05 1.05
CA GLY A 44 -19.93 3.04 1.63
C GLY A 44 -20.11 2.27 2.94
N ASN A 45 -19.69 0.99 2.97
CA ASN A 45 -19.79 0.11 4.15
C ASN A 45 -18.79 0.41 5.28
N ARG A 46 -18.10 1.55 5.24
CA ARG A 46 -17.04 1.96 6.18
C ARG A 46 -15.97 0.89 6.39
N LYS A 47 -15.68 0.12 5.35
CA LYS A 47 -14.54 -0.82 5.31
C LYS A 47 -13.36 -0.10 4.68
N PHE A 48 -12.36 0.25 5.49
CA PHE A 48 -11.15 0.92 5.00
C PHE A 48 -10.08 -0.10 4.59
N TRP A 49 -9.81 -1.09 5.46
CA TRP A 49 -8.84 -2.15 5.21
C TRP A 49 -9.46 -3.37 4.53
N ALA A 50 -8.66 -4.10 3.75
CA ALA A 50 -8.97 -5.46 3.33
C ALA A 50 -9.13 -6.40 4.55
N GLU A 51 -9.82 -7.53 4.40
CA GLU A 51 -10.05 -8.46 5.50
C GLU A 51 -8.75 -9.14 5.97
N GLY A 52 -7.88 -9.51 5.03
CA GLY A 52 -6.58 -10.12 5.30
C GLY A 52 -5.50 -9.16 5.81
N TYR A 53 -4.40 -9.73 6.28
CA TYR A 53 -3.14 -9.05 6.58
C TYR A 53 -1.99 -10.06 6.44
N TYR A 54 -0.80 -9.58 6.14
CA TYR A 54 0.42 -10.39 6.10
C TYR A 54 1.28 -10.08 7.32
N VAL A 55 1.92 -11.10 7.88
CA VAL A 55 2.88 -10.95 8.98
C VAL A 55 4.06 -11.88 8.78
N SER A 56 5.25 -11.39 9.05
CA SER A 56 6.48 -12.17 9.10
C SER A 56 7.25 -11.82 10.37
N THR A 57 7.79 -12.82 11.05
CA THR A 57 8.61 -12.63 12.24
C THR A 57 10.03 -12.25 11.83
N VAL A 58 10.57 -11.21 12.48
CA VAL A 58 11.94 -10.74 12.21
C VAL A 58 12.79 -10.98 13.46
N GLY A 59 13.91 -11.68 13.26
CA GLY A 59 14.94 -11.87 14.28
C GLY A 59 16.13 -10.95 14.02
N LEU A 60 17.28 -11.56 13.72
CA LEU A 60 18.58 -10.87 13.57
C LEU A 60 18.65 -9.81 12.46
N ASN A 61 17.71 -9.81 11.50
CA ASN A 61 17.73 -8.93 10.32
C ASN A 61 16.90 -7.65 10.47
N GLU A 62 16.61 -7.22 11.71
CA GLU A 62 15.73 -6.07 11.97
C GLU A 62 16.19 -4.79 11.28
N ALA A 63 17.51 -4.51 11.27
CA ALA A 63 18.06 -3.32 10.63
C ALA A 63 17.78 -3.28 9.11
N THR A 64 17.92 -4.42 8.44
CA THR A 64 17.66 -4.57 7.00
C THR A 64 16.18 -4.38 6.68
N VAL A 65 15.29 -5.02 7.46
CA VAL A 65 13.84 -4.89 7.28
C VAL A 65 13.38 -3.45 7.54
N ARG A 66 13.92 -2.79 8.57
CA ARG A 66 13.63 -1.39 8.86
C ARG A 66 14.06 -0.47 7.72
N LYS A 67 15.23 -0.72 7.14
CA LYS A 67 15.72 0.02 5.96
C LYS A 67 14.78 -0.19 4.77
N TYR A 68 14.42 -1.43 4.47
CA TYR A 68 13.49 -1.78 3.40
C TYR A 68 12.15 -1.03 3.53
N ILE A 69 11.51 -1.06 4.70
CA ILE A 69 10.21 -0.38 4.92
C ILE A 69 10.32 1.13 4.67
N ARG A 70 11.42 1.79 5.09
CA ARG A 70 11.61 3.23 4.86
C ARG A 70 11.82 3.57 3.39
N GLU A 71 12.48 2.69 2.65
CA GLU A 71 12.81 2.91 1.24
C GLU A 71 11.69 2.43 0.31
N GLN A 72 10.73 1.66 0.81
CA GLN A 72 9.65 1.05 0.04
C GLN A 72 8.82 2.10 -0.72
N GLU A 73 8.37 3.16 -0.05
CA GLU A 73 7.57 4.20 -0.71
C GLU A 73 8.33 4.89 -1.86
N ALA A 74 9.63 5.13 -1.68
CA ALA A 74 10.47 5.75 -2.71
C ALA A 74 10.72 4.80 -3.88
N HIS A 75 10.93 3.51 -3.60
CA HIS A 75 11.10 2.48 -4.61
C HIS A 75 9.82 2.28 -5.42
N ASP A 76 8.66 2.16 -4.76
CA ASP A 76 7.36 1.98 -5.43
C ASP A 76 7.01 3.18 -6.31
N GLN A 77 7.33 4.41 -5.85
CA GLN A 77 7.20 5.62 -6.68
C GLN A 77 8.14 5.65 -7.89
N ALA A 78 9.35 5.11 -7.78
CA ALA A 78 10.29 5.04 -8.89
C ALA A 78 9.84 4.01 -9.94
N VAL A 79 9.39 2.83 -9.50
CA VAL A 79 8.86 1.76 -10.37
C VAL A 79 7.60 2.21 -11.10
N ASP A 80 6.64 2.84 -10.40
CA ASP A 80 5.41 3.38 -11.00
C ASP A 80 5.71 4.44 -12.09
N LYS A 81 6.82 5.19 -11.97
CA LYS A 81 7.25 6.17 -13.00
C LYS A 81 7.96 5.53 -14.19
N LEU A 82 8.61 4.38 -14.01
CA LEU A 82 9.30 3.64 -15.06
C LEU A 82 8.32 2.90 -15.98
N SER A 83 7.19 2.42 -15.45
CA SER A 83 6.20 1.62 -16.20
C SER A 83 5.34 2.43 -17.18
N VAL A 84 5.37 3.77 -17.14
CA VAL A 84 4.60 4.65 -18.05
C VAL A 84 5.22 4.74 -19.45
N LYS A 85 6.40 4.15 -19.70
CA LYS A 85 7.16 4.41 -20.94
C LYS A 85 6.85 3.49 -22.14
N GLU A 86 6.03 2.46 -22.00
CA GLU A 86 5.68 1.56 -23.12
C GLU A 86 4.21 1.65 -23.49
N TYR A 87 3.82 2.81 -24.02
CA TYR A 87 2.67 2.91 -24.93
C TYR A 87 3.05 3.89 -26.04
N GLU A 88 4.08 3.54 -26.83
CA GLU A 88 4.12 4.07 -28.19
C GLU A 88 3.05 3.33 -28.99
N ASP A 89 2.04 4.09 -29.43
CA ASP A 89 0.94 3.62 -30.24
C ASP A 89 1.46 3.01 -31.56
N PRO A 90 1.27 1.70 -31.81
CA PRO A 90 1.77 1.03 -33.02
C PRO A 90 1.03 1.46 -34.30
N PHE A 91 0.02 2.33 -34.20
CA PHE A 91 -0.80 2.80 -35.33
C PHE A 91 -0.46 4.20 -35.85
N ILE A 92 0.66 4.81 -35.46
CA ILE A 92 1.16 6.01 -36.13
C ILE A 92 1.72 5.62 -37.51
N GLY A 93 0.80 5.36 -38.43
CA GLY A 93 1.08 5.02 -39.82
C GLY A 93 1.82 6.16 -40.52
N ASN A 94 2.87 5.79 -41.25
CA ASN A 94 3.56 6.65 -42.19
C ASN A 94 2.55 7.28 -43.17
N ARG A 95 2.22 8.56 -42.96
CA ARG A 95 1.49 9.37 -43.95
C ARG A 95 2.42 9.59 -45.15
N THR A 96 2.34 8.69 -46.11
CA THR A 96 2.93 8.87 -47.44
C THR A 96 2.32 10.12 -48.09
N LYS A 97 3.16 11.13 -48.31
CA LYS A 97 2.82 12.30 -49.12
C LYS A 97 2.57 11.82 -50.56
N LYS A 98 1.31 11.77 -51.00
CA LYS A 98 0.98 11.69 -52.41
C LYS A 98 1.23 13.06 -53.05
N LYS A 99 2.05 13.07 -54.11
CA LYS A 99 2.12 14.15 -55.10
C LYS A 99 0.82 14.21 -55.89
#